data_AF-A0A933E6M8-F1
#
_entry.id   AF-A0A933E6M8-F1
#
_cell.length_a   1.000
_cell.length_b   1.000
_cell.length_c   1.000
_cell.angle_alpha   90.00
_cell.angle_beta   90.00
_cell.angle_gamma   90.00
#
_symmetry.space_group_name_H-M   'P 1'
#
loop_
_entity.id
_entity.type
_entity.pdbx_description
1 polymer ?
#
loop_
_entity_poly.entity_id
_entity_poly.type
_entity_poly.pdbx_seq_one_letter_code
_entity_poly.pdbx_strand_id
1 'polypeptide(L)' 'MISPGTPEALFREALVAKEHRRARLARLPFEEKLGIVVELQRLANVLRASAGRPLRPVWGDAARV' A
#
# COMPACT_ATOMS: atom_id res chain seq x y z
N MET A 1 -19.12 -15.80 -23.54
CA MET A 1 -18.69 -14.38 -23.58
C MET A 1 -19.02 -13.73 -22.25
N ILE A 2 -18.02 -13.31 -21.47
CA ILE A 2 -18.26 -12.53 -20.26
C ILE A 2 -18.50 -11.10 -20.71
N SER A 3 -19.68 -10.56 -20.42
CA SER A 3 -20.04 -9.18 -20.81
C SER A 3 -19.20 -8.18 -20.00
N PRO A 4 -18.62 -7.13 -20.61
CA PRO A 4 -17.91 -6.10 -19.86
C PRO A 4 -18.88 -5.46 -18.85
N GLY A 5 -18.47 -5.40 -17.57
CA GLY A 5 -19.25 -4.80 -16.49
C GLY A 5 -19.97 -5.76 -15.53
N THR A 6 -19.84 -7.08 -15.68
CA THR A 6 -20.31 -8.01 -14.62
C THR A 6 -19.38 -7.95 -13.40
N PRO A 7 -19.91 -8.18 -12.17
CA PRO A 7 -19.06 -8.23 -10.96
C PRO A 7 -17.90 -9.22 -11.08
N GLU A 8 -18.14 -10.36 -11.73
CA GLU A 8 -17.15 -11.39 -12.02
C GLU A 8 -16.01 -10.88 -12.91
N ALA A 9 -16.33 -10.14 -13.98
CA ALA A 9 -15.34 -9.55 -14.88
C ALA A 9 -14.48 -8.51 -14.16
N LEU A 10 -15.14 -7.60 -13.43
CA LEU A 10 -14.47 -6.55 -12.66
C LEU A 10 -13.56 -7.13 -11.57
N PHE A 11 -13.99 -8.23 -10.92
CA PHE A 11 -13.17 -8.91 -9.94
C PHE A 11 -11.90 -9.52 -10.57
N ARG A 12 -12.02 -10.17 -11.73
CA ARG A 12 -10.86 -10.71 -12.45
C ARG A 12 -9.90 -9.61 -12.89
N GLU A 13 -10.42 -8.51 -13.42
CA GLU A 13 -9.61 -7.33 -13.78
C GLU A 13 -8.86 -6.78 -12.57
N ALA A 14 -9.52 -6.67 -11.41
CA ALA A 14 -8.90 -6.24 -10.18
C ALA A 14 -7.79 -7.19 -9.71
N LEU A 15 -7.95 -8.50 -9.87
CA LEU A 15 -6.92 -9.50 -9.58
C LEU A 15 -5.70 -9.31 -10.48
N VAL A 16 -5.91 -9.19 -11.80
CA VAL A 16 -4.84 -8.98 -12.78
C VAL A 16 -4.09 -7.67 -12.49
N ALA A 17 -4.80 -6.58 -12.24
CA ALA A 17 -4.20 -5.30 -11.87
C ALA A 17 -3.37 -5.40 -10.57
N LYS A 18 -3.85 -6.16 -9.58
CA LYS A 18 -3.14 -6.42 -8.33
C LYS A 18 -1.86 -7.21 -8.56
N GLU A 19 -1.88 -8.21 -9.44
CA GLU A 19 -0.69 -8.99 -9.81
C GLU A 19 0.35 -8.14 -10.55
N HIS A 20 -0.06 -7.36 -11.54
CA HIS A 20 0.84 -6.43 -12.24
C HIS A 20 1.47 -5.42 -11.28
N ARG A 21 0.68 -4.87 -10.35
CA ARG A 21 1.20 -3.97 -9.32
C ARG A 21 2.23 -4.67 -8.44
N ARG A 22 1.99 -5.92 -8.01
CA ARG A 22 2.95 -6.71 -7.21
C ARG A 22 4.25 -6.94 -7.98
N ALA A 23 4.17 -7.35 -9.24
CA ALA A 23 5.35 -7.55 -10.08
C ALA A 23 6.15 -6.26 -10.26
N ARG A 24 5.47 -5.12 -10.47
CA ARG A 24 6.12 -3.81 -10.55
C ARG A 24 6.82 -3.44 -9.24
N LEU A 25 6.14 -3.58 -8.10
CA LEU A 25 6.71 -3.31 -6.78
C LEU A 25 7.91 -4.21 -6.47
N ALA A 26 7.85 -5.50 -6.85
CA ALA A 26 8.93 -6.45 -6.63
C ALA A 26 10.21 -6.07 -7.39
N ARG A 27 10.08 -5.41 -8.55
CA ARG A 27 11.21 -4.95 -9.38
C ARG A 27 11.82 -3.62 -8.95
N LEU A 28 11.20 -2.88 -8.04
CA LEU A 28 11.75 -1.62 -7.58
C LEU A 28 13.06 -1.84 -6.79
N PRO A 29 13.99 -0.86 -6.83
CA PRO A 29 15.13 -0.82 -5.92
C PRO A 29 14.71 -0.92 -4.45
N PHE A 30 15.63 -1.37 -3.61
CA PHE A 30 15.35 -1.58 -2.19
C PHE A 30 14.96 -0.26 -1.49
N GLU A 31 15.65 0.81 -1.82
CA GLU A 31 15.49 2.16 -1.28
C GLU A 31 14.11 2.72 -1.61
N GLU A 32 13.62 2.50 -2.84
CA GLU A 32 12.28 2.91 -3.24
C GLU A 32 11.19 2.13 -2.51
N LYS A 33 11.38 0.82 -2.33
CA LYS A 33 10.47 0.00 -1.52
C LYS A 33 10.40 0.50 -0.09
N LEU A 34 11.55 0.86 0.48
CA LEU A 34 11.65 1.42 1.82
C LEU A 34 10.88 2.75 1.92
N GLY A 35 11.05 3.65 0.95
CA GLY A 35 10.29 4.91 0.88
C GLY A 35 8.77 4.68 0.86
N ILE A 36 8.30 3.70 0.09
CA ILE A 36 6.88 3.32 0.07
C ILE A 36 6.41 2.84 1.44
N VAL A 37 7.20 2.01 2.13
CA VAL A 37 6.84 1.51 3.48
C VAL A 37 6.73 2.65 4.48
N VAL A 38 7.68 3.59 4.49
CA VAL A 38 7.67 4.76 5.37
C VAL A 38 6.42 5.61 5.13
N GLU A 39 6.07 5.86 3.87
CA GLU A 39 4.89 6.64 3.54
C GLU A 39 3.59 5.93 3.98
N LEU A 40 3.51 4.61 3.80
CA LEU A 40 2.38 3.83 4.30
C LEU A 40 2.27 3.88 5.84
N GLN A 41 3.39 3.90 6.56
CA GLN A 41 3.39 4.05 8.02
C GLN A 41 2.87 5.43 8.44
N ARG A 42 3.23 6.50 7.73
CA ARG A 42 2.72 7.86 7.98
C ARG A 42 1.22 7.94 7.74
N LEU A 43 0.73 7.41 6.62
CA LEU A 43 -0.70 7.33 6.32
C LEU A 43 -1.46 6.52 7.38
N ALA A 44 -0.90 5.41 7.83
CA ALA A 44 -1.49 4.63 8.92
C ALA A 44 -1.60 5.45 10.21
N ASN A 45 -0.62 6.29 10.52
CA ASN A 45 -0.69 7.21 11.66
C ASN A 45 -1.75 8.29 11.51
N VAL A 46 -1.96 8.83 10.31
CA VAL A 46 -3.08 9.76 10.03
C VAL A 46 -4.41 9.10 10.37
N LEU A 47 -4.62 7.86 9.90
CA LEU A 47 -5.85 7.10 10.17
C LEU A 47 -6.01 6.76 11.66
N ARG A 48 -4.91 6.50 12.37
CA ARG A 48 -4.93 6.26 13.82
C ARG A 48 -5.31 7.52 14.58
N ALA A 49 -4.70 8.66 14.23
CA ALA A 49 -5.00 9.95 14.82
C ALA A 49 -6.48 10.32 14.65
N SER A 50 -7.03 10.17 13.44
CA SER A 50 -8.44 10.44 13.18
C SER A 50 -9.38 9.52 13.95
N ALA A 51 -8.92 8.32 14.30
CA ALA A 51 -9.66 7.37 15.13
C ALA A 51 -9.39 7.53 16.65
N GLY A 52 -8.69 8.59 17.08
CA GLY A 52 -8.34 8.83 18.48
C GLY A 52 -7.35 7.82 19.08
N ARG A 53 -6.61 7.10 18.24
CA ARG A 53 -5.65 6.06 18.67
C ARG A 53 -4.23 6.64 18.74
N PRO A 54 -3.38 6.14 19.66
CA PRO A 54 -2.00 6.59 19.75
C PRO A 54 -1.22 6.27 18.47
N LEU A 55 -0.34 7.18 18.09
CA LEU A 55 0.57 7.04 16.95
C LEU A 55 1.59 5.92 17.21
N ARG A 56 2.12 5.36 16.13
CA ARG A 56 3.22 4.40 16.16
C ARG A 56 4.49 5.02 15.57
N PRO A 57 5.68 4.57 16.00
CA PRO A 57 6.92 5.03 15.39
C PRO A 57 6.92 4.69 13.89
N VAL A 58 7.30 5.67 13.09
CA VAL A 58 7.64 5.49 11.67
C VAL A 58 9.12 5.13 11.59
N TRP A 59 9.46 4.21 10.71
CA TRP A 59 10.85 3.82 10.53
C TRP A 59 11.69 5.02 10.07
N GLY A 60 12.78 5.30 10.79
CA GLY A 60 13.66 6.44 10.56
C GLY A 60 13.45 7.59 11.55
N ASP A 61 12.26 7.69 12.17
CA ASP A 61 11.97 8.73 13.16
C ASP A 61 12.44 8.34 14.57
N ALA A 62 12.43 7.04 14.90
CA ALA A 62 12.88 6.53 16.20
C ALA A 62 14.42 6.58 16.40
N ALA A 63 15.19 6.83 15.34
CA ALA A 63 16.65 6.91 15.39
C ALA A 63 17.19 8.33 15.67
N ARG A 64 16.31 9.33 15.84
CA ARG A 64 16.66 10.68 16.28
C ARG A 64 16.33 10.85 17.77
N VAL A 65 17.01 10.09 18.62
CA VAL A 65 17.13 10.32 20.07
C VAL A 65 18.58 10.11 20.43
#